data_AF-A0A3N5ULP0-F1
#
_entry.id   AF-A0A3N5ULP0-F1
#
_cell.length_a   1.000
_cell.length_b   1.000
_cell.length_c   1.000
_cell.angle_alpha   90.00
_cell.angle_beta   90.00
_cell.angle_gamma   90.00
#
_symmetry.space_group_name_H-M   'P 1'
#
loop_
_entity.id
_entity.type
_entity.pdbx_description
1 polymer ?
#
loop_
_entity_poly.entity_id
_entity_poly.type
_entity_poly.pdbx_seq_one_letter_code
_entity_poly.pdbx_strand_id
1 'polypeptide(L)' 'MVLLTDLAHNLLAWTRGWLFRSSPFAEAGIDRIVKEFFPIPGKVRVEEGQIVKLRLKASHPFANPMLACLKRVFDRF' A
#
# COMPACT_ATOMS: atom_id res chain seq x y z
N MET A 1 5.29 -16.03 21.28
CA MET A 1 5.21 -16.47 19.87
C MET A 1 4.55 -15.36 19.10
N VAL A 2 5.13 -14.88 18.00
CA VAL A 2 4.43 -13.96 17.10
C VAL A 2 3.80 -14.83 16.02
N LEU A 3 2.47 -14.88 15.97
CA LEU A 3 1.79 -15.54 14.86
C LEU A 3 2.04 -14.69 13.60
N LEU A 4 2.19 -15.32 12.43
CA LEU A 4 2.38 -14.57 11.17
C LEU A 4 1.28 -13.52 10.93
N THR A 5 0.07 -13.81 11.43
CA THR A 5 -1.06 -12.89 11.47
C THR A 5 -0.78 -11.64 12.30
N ASP A 6 -0.18 -11.77 13.49
CA ASP A 6 0.15 -10.63 14.34
C ASP A 6 1.27 -9.80 13.72
N LEU A 7 2.25 -10.45 13.10
CA LEU A 7 3.31 -9.76 12.36
C LEU A 7 2.74 -8.94 11.20
N ALA A 8 1.83 -9.51 10.41
CA ALA A 8 1.18 -8.81 9.32
C ALA A 8 0.36 -7.61 9.82
N HIS A 9 -0.42 -7.79 10.90
CA HIS A 9 -1.16 -6.68 11.52
C HIS A 9 -0.22 -5.58 12.03
N ASN A 10 0.86 -5.93 12.70
CA ASN A 10 1.84 -4.96 13.21
C ASN A 10 2.54 -4.20 12.09
N LEU A 11 2.91 -4.90 11.01
CA LEU A 11 3.50 -4.27 9.82
C LEU A 11 2.52 -3.29 9.18
N LEU A 12 1.24 -3.67 9.07
CA LEU A 12 0.19 -2.80 8.52
C LEU A 12 -0.08 -1.59 9.41
N ALA A 13 -0.15 -1.79 10.73
CA ALA A 13 -0.33 -0.72 11.69
C ALA A 13 0.82 0.30 11.62
N TRP A 14 2.07 -0.18 11.54
CA TRP A 14 3.25 0.66 11.41
C TRP A 14 3.30 1.41 10.07
N THR A 15 3.04 0.71 8.96
CA THR A 15 3.11 1.29 7.61
C THR A 15 2.00 2.30 7.34
N ARG A 16 0.77 2.03 7.80
CA ARG A 16 -0.39 2.92 7.65
C ARG A 16 -0.09 4.37 8.07
N GLY A 17 0.59 4.56 9.19
CA GLY A 17 0.76 5.89 9.81
C GLY A 17 1.58 6.89 8.97
N TRP A 18 2.45 6.41 8.08
CA TRP A 18 3.20 7.25 7.15
C TRP A 18 2.72 7.11 5.71
N LEU A 19 2.30 5.91 5.30
CA LEU A 19 1.87 5.61 3.94
C LEU A 19 0.59 6.35 3.56
N PHE A 20 -0.41 6.35 4.45
CA PHE A 20 -1.74 6.91 4.19
C PHE A 20 -1.96 8.30 4.80
N ARG A 21 -0.94 8.90 5.41
CA ARG A 21 -1.05 10.23 6.04
C ARG A 21 -1.47 11.29 5.03
N SER A 22 -2.45 12.13 5.37
CA SER A 22 -2.97 13.20 4.49
C SER A 22 -3.51 12.67 3.16
N SER A 23 -4.00 11.43 3.14
CA SER A 23 -4.68 10.82 2.00
C SER A 23 -6.13 10.50 2.36
N PRO A 24 -7.00 10.21 1.38
CA PRO A 24 -8.36 9.72 1.64
C PRO A 24 -8.41 8.41 2.45
N PHE A 25 -7.28 7.73 2.64
CA PHE A 25 -7.17 6.45 3.33
C PHE A 25 -6.67 6.56 4.78
N ALA A 26 -6.39 7.77 5.28
CA ALA A 26 -5.80 7.98 6.61
C ALA A 26 -6.60 7.30 7.75
N GLU A 27 -7.92 7.37 7.65
CA GLU A 27 -8.87 6.82 8.63
C GLU A 27 -9.29 5.38 8.33
N ALA A 28 -8.72 4.74 7.31
CA ALA A 28 -9.07 3.36 7.00
C ALA A 28 -8.52 2.39 8.06
N GLY A 29 -9.40 1.55 8.58
CA GLY A 29 -9.02 0.39 9.41
C GLY A 29 -8.24 -0.64 8.61
N ILE A 30 -7.52 -1.53 9.31
CA ILE A 30 -6.68 -2.58 8.71
C ILE A 30 -7.50 -3.47 7.76
N ASP A 31 -8.70 -3.87 8.17
CA ASP A 31 -9.59 -4.69 7.34
C ASP A 31 -9.89 -4.07 5.97
N ARG A 32 -10.15 -2.76 5.95
CA ARG A 32 -10.42 -2.03 4.71
C ARG A 32 -9.18 -1.95 3.83
N ILE A 33 -8.01 -1.73 4.43
CA ILE A 33 -6.74 -1.71 3.71
C ILE A 33 -6.51 -3.06 3.01
N VAL A 34 -6.65 -4.16 3.75
CA VAL A 34 -6.40 -5.51 3.22
C VAL A 34 -7.43 -5.92 2.17
N LYS A 35 -8.71 -5.55 2.35
CA LYS A 35 -9.80 -6.02 1.47
C LYS A 35 -10.09 -5.11 0.28
N GLU A 36 -9.84 -3.80 0.38
CA GLU A 36 -10.23 -2.84 -0.66
C GLU A 36 -9.03 -2.15 -1.33
N PHE A 37 -7.91 -1.98 -0.63
CA PHE A 37 -6.80 -1.16 -1.12
C PHE A 37 -5.65 -1.99 -1.66
N PHE A 38 -5.26 -3.04 -0.96
CA PHE A 38 -4.21 -3.94 -1.44
C PHE A 38 -4.61 -4.76 -2.67
N PRO A 39 -5.90 -5.13 -2.84
CA PRO A 39 -6.34 -5.83 -4.04
C PRO A 39 -6.51 -4.94 -5.28
N ILE A 40 -6.12 -3.65 -5.25
CA ILE A 40 -6.18 -2.78 -6.43
C ILE A 40 -5.36 -3.42 -7.55
N PRO A 41 -5.97 -3.79 -8.70
CA PRO A 41 -5.24 -4.47 -9.76
C PRO A 41 -4.15 -3.58 -10.34
N GLY A 42 -2.98 -4.15 -10.60
CA GLY A 42 -1.84 -3.42 -11.11
C GLY A 42 -0.77 -4.31 -11.74
N LYS A 43 0.31 -3.68 -12.19
CA LYS A 43 1.53 -4.34 -12.66
C LYS A 43 2.73 -3.70 -11.99
N VAL A 44 3.66 -4.53 -11.57
CA VAL A 44 4.97 -4.13 -11.04
C VAL A 44 6.05 -4.61 -12.01
N ARG A 45 7.05 -3.77 -12.27
CA ARG A 45 8.28 -4.15 -12.95
C ARG A 45 9.39 -4.10 -11.91
N VAL A 46 10.06 -5.23 -11.75
CA VAL A 46 11.18 -5.40 -10.83
C VAL A 46 12.43 -5.68 -11.65
N GLU A 47 13.50 -4.94 -11.39
CA GLU A 47 14.82 -5.11 -12.01
C GLU A 47 15.86 -5.16 -10.89
N GLU A 48 16.76 -6.15 -10.93
CA GLU A 48 17.81 -6.31 -9.92
C GLU A 48 17.29 -6.32 -8.46
N GLY A 49 16.09 -6.87 -8.26
CA GLY A 49 15.42 -6.91 -6.95
C GLY A 49 14.76 -5.59 -6.51
N GLN A 50 14.83 -4.54 -7.33
CA GLN A 50 14.25 -3.22 -7.06
C GLN A 50 12.99 -2.99 -7.87
N ILE A 51 11.98 -2.36 -7.27
CA ILE A 51 10.78 -1.95 -8.00
C ILE A 51 11.13 -0.71 -8.82
N VAL A 52 11.24 -0.86 -10.15
CA VAL A 52 11.52 0.28 -11.06
C VAL A 52 10.25 0.90 -11.64
N LYS A 53 9.12 0.18 -11.56
CA LYS A 53 7.85 0.68 -12.07
C LYS A 53 6.66 0.04 -11.37
N LEU A 54 5.68 0.86 -11.03
CA LEU A 54 4.38 0.41 -10.56
C LEU A 54 3.27 1.13 -11.34
N ARG A 55 2.28 0.37 -11.80
CA ARG A 55 1.09 0.89 -12.47
C ARG A 55 -0.14 0.25 -11.85
N LEU A 56 -1.15 1.06 -11.57
CA LEU A 56 -2.47 0.57 -11.13
C LEU A 56 -3.47 0.67 -12.29
N LYS A 57 -4.50 -0.17 -12.26
CA LYS A 57 -5.59 -0.16 -13.25
C LYS A 57 -6.33 1.18 -13.15
N ALA A 58 -6.21 2.01 -14.19
CA ALA A 58 -6.73 3.38 -14.19
C ALA A 58 -8.26 3.48 -13.93
N SER A 59 -9.02 2.45 -14.30
CA SER A 59 -10.48 2.40 -14.06
C SER A 59 -10.86 2.09 -12.61
N HIS A 60 -9.91 1.76 -11.73
CA HIS A 60 -10.22 1.45 -10.33
C HIS A 60 -10.40 2.76 -9.53
N PRO A 61 -11.49 2.91 -8.74
CA PRO A 61 -11.79 4.16 -8.03
C PRO A 61 -10.66 4.69 -7.15
N PHE A 62 -9.89 3.76 -6.55
CA PHE A 62 -8.79 4.09 -5.64
C PHE A 62 -7.40 4.17 -6.31
N ALA A 63 -7.28 3.96 -7.62
CA ALA A 63 -5.97 3.89 -8.28
C ALA A 63 -5.15 5.19 -8.14
N ASN A 64 -5.73 6.34 -8.49
CA ASN A 64 -5.04 7.63 -8.43
C ASN A 64 -4.63 8.01 -6.99
N PRO A 65 -5.52 8.00 -5.98
CA PRO A 65 -5.12 8.30 -4.61
C PRO A 65 -4.11 7.27 -4.06
N MET A 66 -4.18 6.00 -4.47
CA MET A 66 -3.20 4.99 -4.05
C MET A 66 -1.81 5.24 -4.65
N LEU A 67 -1.72 5.65 -5.91
CA LEU A 67 -0.44 6.02 -6.52
C LEU A 67 0.25 7.16 -5.76
N ALA A 68 -0.51 8.16 -5.28
CA ALA A 68 0.03 9.24 -4.46
C ALA A 68 0.58 8.75 -3.11
N CYS A 69 -0.05 7.73 -2.51
CA CYS A 69 0.44 7.10 -1.29
C CYS A 69 1.71 6.27 -1.56
N LEU A 70 1.70 5.44 -2.60
CA LEU A 70 2.81 4.54 -2.94
C LEU A 70 4.11 5.28 -3.28
N LYS A 71 4.05 6.52 -3.78
CA LYS A 71 5.25 7.37 -3.95
C LYS A 71 6.08 7.46 -2.67
N ARG A 72 5.43 7.52 -1.50
CA ARG A 72 6.10 7.61 -0.20
C ARG A 72 6.89 6.36 0.17
N VAL A 73 6.56 5.21 -0.43
CA VAL A 73 7.35 3.99 -0.26
C VAL A 73 8.69 4.15 -0.97
N PHE A 74 8.68 4.64 -2.21
CA PHE A 74 9.88 4.90 -3.01
C PHE A 74 10.72 6.07 -2.46
N ASP A 75 10.09 7.06 -1.82
CA ASP A 75 10.83 8.15 -1.18
C ASP A 75 11.53 7.71 0.12
N ARG A 76 11.15 6.56 0.68
CA ARG A 76 11.62 6.10 2.00
C ARG A 76 12.65 4.97 1.94
N PHE A 77 12.71 4.23 0.83
CA PHE A 77 13.59 3.07 0.62
C PHE A 77 14.22 3.14 -0.77
#